data_AF-A0A6G7X7Q2-F1
#
_entry.id   AF-A0A6G7X7Q2-F1
#
_cell.length_a   1.000
_cell.length_b   1.000
_cell.length_c   1.000
_cell.angle_alpha   90.00
_cell.angle_beta   90.00
_cell.angle_gamma   90.00
#
_symmetry.space_group_name_H-M   'P 1'
#
loop_
_entity.id
_entity.type
_entity.pdbx_description
1 polymer ?
#
loop_
_entity_poly.entity_id
_entity_poly.type
_entity_poly.pdbx_seq_one_letter_code
_entity_poly.pdbx_strand_id
1 'polypeptide(L)'
;MDKRSVILFCIFSNLLVGNGIIFCWSSYGGSVNWDLMIGMTLSCILCYLLVFRYINFKKWSFLKILILSLLTCVAIQLVGCSFASVVTGFRKDDVNSLYTIFMGLGVGFVLGIIGNMLMFPITIIMGAANLFWFRKYQMVD
;
A
#
# COMPACT_ATOMS: atom_id res chain seq x y z
N MET A 1 -6.67 -4.09 23.35
CA MET A 1 -7.00 -3.37 22.09
C MET A 1 -7.29 -4.44 21.06
N ASP A 2 -8.50 -4.47 20.53
CA ASP A 2 -8.92 -5.56 19.65
C ASP A 2 -8.15 -5.55 18.33
N LYS A 3 -7.93 -6.76 17.79
CA LYS A 3 -7.27 -7.00 16.50
C LYS A 3 -7.85 -6.12 15.39
N ARG A 4 -9.18 -5.94 15.38
CA ARG A 4 -9.91 -5.13 14.38
C ARG A 4 -9.54 -3.65 14.48
N SER A 5 -9.41 -3.12 15.69
CA SER A 5 -9.03 -1.72 15.92
C SER A 5 -7.61 -1.45 15.43
N VAL A 6 -6.66 -2.37 15.68
CA VAL A 6 -5.28 -2.26 15.20
C VAL A 6 -5.23 -2.23 13.67
N ILE A 7 -5.99 -3.12 13.01
CA ILE A 7 -6.10 -3.16 11.55
C ILE A 7 -6.62 -1.83 11.02
N LEU A 8 -7.70 -1.30 11.61
CA LEU A 8 -8.29 -0.03 11.18
C LEU A 8 -7.32 1.13 11.37
N PHE A 9 -6.58 1.20 12.48
CA PHE A 9 -5.58 2.24 12.69
C PHE A 9 -4.44 2.16 11.66
N CYS A 10 -3.91 0.96 11.40
CA CYS A 10 -2.89 0.79 10.37
C CYS A 10 -3.43 1.19 8.99
N ILE A 11 -4.60 0.71 8.59
CA ILE A 11 -5.20 1.08 7.30
C ILE A 11 -5.37 2.61 7.23
N PHE A 12 -5.98 3.21 8.24
CA PHE A 12 -6.25 4.64 8.25
C PHE A 12 -4.96 5.47 8.21
N SER A 13 -3.93 5.12 8.97
CA SER A 13 -2.66 5.85 8.97
C SER A 13 -1.95 5.78 7.63
N ASN A 14 -1.88 4.58 7.01
CA ASN A 14 -1.21 4.44 5.71
C ASN A 14 -2.02 5.09 4.59
N LEU A 15 -3.35 5.04 4.63
CA LEU A 15 -4.21 5.74 3.67
C LEU A 15 -4.06 7.25 3.80
N LEU A 16 -4.10 7.79 5.02
CA LEU A 16 -4.02 9.23 5.25
C LEU A 16 -2.69 9.78 4.74
N VAL A 17 -1.57 9.12 5.04
CA VAL A 17 -0.25 9.53 4.57
C VAL A 17 -0.10 9.30 3.07
N GLY A 18 -0.42 8.09 2.57
CA GLY A 18 -0.25 7.74 1.16
C GLY A 18 -1.11 8.58 0.22
N ASN A 19 -2.40 8.70 0.49
CA ASN A 19 -3.30 9.54 -0.31
C ASN A 19 -3.05 11.03 -0.05
N GLY A 20 -2.63 11.41 1.15
CA GLY A 20 -2.23 12.78 1.47
C GLY A 20 -1.06 13.26 0.61
N ILE A 21 -0.05 12.42 0.40
CA ILE A 21 1.08 12.73 -0.49
C ILE A 21 0.61 12.92 -1.93
N ILE A 22 -0.24 12.03 -2.44
CA ILE A 22 -0.79 12.12 -3.81
C ILE A 22 -1.60 13.40 -3.99
N PHE A 23 -2.43 13.74 -2.99
CA PHE A 23 -3.24 14.95 -3.01
C PHE A 23 -2.38 16.22 -2.93
N CYS A 24 -1.42 16.28 -2.00
CA CYS A 24 -0.50 17.42 -1.90
C CYS A 24 0.31 17.62 -3.18
N TRP A 25 0.76 16.54 -3.83
CA TRP A 25 1.47 16.61 -5.10
C TRP A 25 0.64 17.27 -6.21
N SER A 26 -0.68 17.04 -6.22
CA SER A 26 -1.58 17.71 -7.17
C SER A 26 -1.61 19.24 -6.97
N SER A 27 -1.53 19.72 -5.72
CA SER A 27 -1.49 21.15 -5.41
C SER A 27 -0.24 21.86 -5.94
N TYR A 28 0.84 21.14 -6.25
CA TYR A 28 2.07 21.70 -6.83
C TYR A 28 2.06 21.81 -8.36
N GLY A 29 0.88 21.65 -9.00
CA GLY A 29 0.69 21.90 -10.44
C GLY A 29 0.36 20.66 -11.28
N GLY A 30 0.05 19.52 -10.66
CA GLY A 30 -0.38 18.30 -11.33
C GLY A 30 -1.87 18.04 -11.20
N SER A 31 -2.46 17.28 -12.12
CA SER A 31 -3.82 16.74 -11.93
C SER A 31 -3.81 15.63 -10.88
N VAL A 32 -4.87 15.54 -10.07
CA VAL A 32 -5.03 14.45 -9.09
C VAL A 32 -5.15 13.13 -9.83
N ASN A 33 -4.24 12.19 -9.55
CA ASN A 33 -4.31 10.84 -10.09
C ASN A 33 -5.27 9.97 -9.25
N TRP A 34 -6.57 10.11 -9.52
CA TRP A 34 -7.63 9.39 -8.81
C TRP A 34 -7.53 7.88 -8.93
N ASP A 35 -7.13 7.37 -10.11
CA ASP A 35 -6.99 5.94 -10.36
C ASP A 35 -5.90 5.34 -9.46
N LEU A 36 -4.81 6.09 -9.24
CA LEU A 36 -3.76 5.71 -8.29
C LEU A 36 -4.24 5.74 -6.84
N MET A 37 -4.95 6.80 -6.40
CA MET A 37 -5.49 6.88 -5.03
C MET A 37 -6.43 5.71 -4.71
N ILE A 38 -7.30 5.34 -5.66
CA ILE A 38 -8.22 4.20 -5.52
C ILE A 38 -7.43 2.88 -5.47
N GLY A 39 -6.47 2.68 -6.39
CA GLY A 39 -5.64 1.48 -6.44
C GLY A 39 -4.82 1.27 -5.16
N MET A 40 -4.21 2.34 -4.65
CA MET A 40 -3.48 2.35 -3.37
C MET A 40 -4.41 2.03 -2.20
N THR A 41 -5.63 2.56 -2.21
CA THR A 41 -6.60 2.36 -1.13
C THR A 41 -7.07 0.92 -1.05
N LEU A 42 -7.47 0.34 -2.18
CA LEU A 42 -7.89 -1.07 -2.27
C LEU A 42 -6.75 -2.00 -1.86
N SER A 43 -5.54 -1.75 -2.36
CA SER A 43 -4.35 -2.56 -2.05
C SER A 43 -4.01 -2.51 -0.57
N CYS A 44 -4.11 -1.33 0.06
CA CYS A 44 -3.87 -1.16 1.50
C CYS A 44 -4.82 -2.02 2.34
N ILE A 45 -6.13 -1.93 2.07
CA ILE A 45 -7.15 -2.71 2.78
C ILE A 45 -6.91 -4.21 2.60
N LEU A 46 -6.71 -4.66 1.36
CA LEU A 46 -6.52 -6.09 1.06
C LEU A 46 -5.24 -6.63 1.72
N CYS A 47 -4.10 -5.94 1.59
CA CYS A 47 -2.84 -6.39 2.19
C CYS A 47 -2.94 -6.49 3.72
N TYR A 48 -3.50 -5.48 4.41
CA TYR A 48 -3.65 -5.55 5.86
C TYR A 48 -4.63 -6.65 6.31
N LEU A 49 -5.74 -6.85 5.59
CA LEU A 49 -6.66 -7.95 5.88
C LEU A 49 -5.97 -9.31 5.72
N LEU A 50 -5.20 -9.52 4.66
CA LEU A 50 -4.45 -10.76 4.43
C LEU A 50 -3.38 -10.98 5.51
N VAL A 51 -2.59 -9.95 5.81
CA VAL A 51 -1.53 -10.00 6.82
C VAL A 51 -2.09 -10.37 8.18
N PHE A 52 -3.15 -9.70 8.64
CA PHE A 52 -3.75 -10.04 9.92
C PHE A 52 -4.53 -11.36 9.91
N ARG A 53 -5.03 -11.82 8.77
CA ARG A 53 -5.71 -13.12 8.67
C ARG A 53 -4.72 -14.28 8.78
N TYR A 54 -3.59 -14.20 8.08
CA TYR A 54 -2.66 -15.33 7.95
C TYR A 54 -1.45 -15.28 8.91
N ILE A 55 -1.09 -14.10 9.43
CA ILE A 55 0.11 -13.95 10.26
C ILE A 55 -0.28 -13.81 11.73
N ASN A 56 0.35 -14.63 12.57
CA ASN A 56 0.21 -14.58 14.02
C ASN A 56 1.39 -13.84 14.66
N PHE A 57 1.19 -12.55 14.96
CA PHE A 57 2.24 -11.66 15.46
C PHE A 57 2.65 -11.93 16.91
N LYS A 58 1.88 -12.66 17.71
CA LYS A 58 2.11 -12.77 19.17
C LYS A 58 3.51 -13.27 19.55
N LYS A 59 4.12 -14.13 18.73
CA LYS A 59 5.43 -14.74 19.01
C LYS A 59 6.59 -14.14 18.20
N TRP A 60 6.34 -13.08 17.44
CA TRP A 60 7.32 -12.56 16.50
C TRP A 60 8.23 -11.53 17.17
N SER A 61 9.53 -11.60 16.86
CA SER A 61 10.49 -10.61 17.32
C SER A 61 10.27 -9.26 16.65
N PHE A 62 10.74 -8.20 17.30
CA PHE A 62 10.65 -6.83 16.81
C PHE A 62 11.09 -6.67 15.36
N LEU A 63 12.26 -7.22 15.01
CA LEU A 63 12.82 -7.13 13.66
C LEU A 63 11.91 -7.80 12.61
N LYS A 64 11.30 -8.94 12.95
CA LYS A 64 10.39 -9.65 12.03
C LYS A 64 9.14 -8.81 11.73
N ILE A 65 8.59 -8.15 12.75
CA ILE A 65 7.40 -7.30 12.59
C ILE A 65 7.74 -6.03 11.81
N LEU A 66 8.91 -5.43 12.06
CA LEU A 66 9.39 -4.27 11.29
C LEU A 66 9.55 -4.63 9.81
N ILE A 67 10.27 -5.71 9.50
CA ILE A 67 10.49 -6.17 8.13
C ILE A 67 9.15 -6.48 7.44
N LEU A 68 8.25 -7.18 8.12
CA LEU A 68 6.92 -7.45 7.58
C LEU A 68 6.14 -6.16 7.32
N SER A 69 6.21 -5.19 8.24
CA SER A 69 5.53 -3.91 8.06
C SER A 69 6.09 -3.12 6.88
N LEU A 70 7.40 -3.18 6.63
CA LEU A 70 8.00 -2.53 5.46
C LEU A 70 7.60 -3.25 4.18
N LEU A 71 7.69 -4.59 4.16
CA LEU A 71 7.30 -5.41 3.03
C LEU A 71 5.83 -5.23 2.66
N THR A 72 4.96 -5.05 3.65
CA THR A 72 3.53 -4.79 3.40
C THR A 72 3.31 -3.43 2.76
N CYS A 73 3.98 -2.37 3.22
CA CYS A 73 3.93 -1.07 2.54
C CYS A 73 4.46 -1.15 1.10
N VAL A 74 5.57 -1.88 0.88
CA VAL A 74 6.14 -2.09 -0.48
C VAL A 74 5.16 -2.84 -1.37
N ALA A 75 4.55 -3.91 -0.86
CA ALA A 75 3.55 -4.69 -1.58
C ALA A 75 2.33 -3.84 -1.92
N ILE A 76 1.85 -3.00 -1.00
CA ILE A 76 0.73 -2.08 -1.24
C ILE A 76 1.04 -1.14 -2.40
N GLN A 77 2.24 -0.56 -2.46
CA GLN A 77 2.65 0.31 -3.57
C GLN A 77 2.75 -0.45 -4.90
N LEU A 78 3.34 -1.65 -4.91
CA LEU A 78 3.45 -2.46 -6.12
C LEU A 78 2.06 -2.84 -6.66
N VAL A 79 1.20 -3.37 -5.80
CA VAL A 79 -0.16 -3.81 -6.19
C VAL A 79 -1.01 -2.60 -6.56
N GLY A 80 -0.92 -1.49 -5.81
CA GLY A 80 -1.69 -0.28 -6.06
C GLY A 80 -1.34 0.38 -7.39
N CYS A 81 -0.05 0.54 -7.70
CA CYS A 81 0.41 1.05 -8.99
C CYS A 81 0.05 0.12 -10.15
N SER A 82 0.12 -1.20 -9.94
CA SER A 82 -0.29 -2.19 -10.94
C SER A 82 -1.79 -2.10 -11.23
N PHE A 83 -2.62 -1.98 -10.19
CA PHE A 83 -4.06 -1.82 -10.34
C PHE A 83 -4.41 -0.54 -11.10
N ALA A 84 -3.79 0.58 -10.73
CA ALA A 84 -4.01 1.88 -11.37
C ALA A 84 -3.60 1.89 -12.85
N SER A 85 -2.48 1.25 -13.18
CA SER A 85 -1.97 1.14 -14.56
C SER A 85 -2.90 0.31 -15.43
N VAL A 86 -3.40 -0.82 -14.92
CA VAL A 86 -4.38 -1.66 -15.63
C VAL A 86 -5.69 -0.90 -15.87
N VAL A 87 -6.22 -0.21 -14.86
CA VAL A 87 -7.45 0.61 -14.99
C VAL A 87 -7.28 1.73 -16.01
N THR A 88 -6.13 2.43 -15.97
CA THR A 88 -5.81 3.46 -16.96
C THR A 88 -5.70 2.89 -18.37
N GLY A 89 -5.15 1.68 -18.52
CA GLY A 89 -5.06 0.98 -19.80
C GLY A 89 -6.43 0.60 -20.38
N PHE A 90 -7.35 0.14 -19.54
CA PHE A 90 -8.73 -0.18 -19.96
C PHE A 90 -9.50 1.05 -20.48
N ARG A 91 -9.24 2.23 -19.92
CA ARG A 91 -9.86 3.49 -20.38
C ARG A 91 -9.45 3.93 -21.78
N LYS A 92 -8.41 3.34 -22.36
CA LYS A 92 -7.86 3.75 -23.66
C LYS A 92 -8.41 2.97 -24.87
N ASP A 93 -9.50 2.20 -24.70
CA ASP A 93 -10.19 1.47 -25.78
C ASP A 93 -9.28 0.61 -26.67
N ASP A 94 -8.30 -0.08 -26.07
CA ASP A 94 -7.47 -1.03 -26.80
C ASP A 94 -8.17 -2.38 -26.97
N VAL A 95 -8.30 -2.81 -28.23
CA VAL A 95 -9.16 -3.91 -28.73
C VAL A 95 -8.73 -5.29 -28.23
N ASN A 96 -7.57 -5.42 -27.56
CA ASN A 96 -7.02 -6.69 -27.11
C ASN A 96 -6.82 -6.75 -25.59
N SER A 97 -7.93 -6.99 -24.88
CA SER A 97 -8.02 -6.91 -23.42
C SER A 97 -6.92 -7.64 -22.64
N LEU A 98 -6.53 -8.85 -23.06
CA LEU A 98 -5.48 -9.61 -22.36
C LEU A 98 -4.09 -8.96 -22.50
N TYR A 99 -3.75 -8.50 -23.70
CA TYR A 99 -2.48 -7.83 -23.95
C TYR A 99 -2.36 -6.53 -23.14
N THR A 100 -3.45 -5.76 -23.09
CA THR A 100 -3.55 -4.51 -22.31
C THR A 100 -3.40 -4.77 -20.81
N ILE A 101 -3.96 -5.87 -20.29
CA ILE A 101 -3.78 -6.27 -18.88
C ILE A 101 -2.31 -6.60 -18.58
N PHE A 102 -1.66 -7.44 -19.40
CA PHE A 102 -0.27 -7.84 -19.17
C PHE A 102 0.70 -6.65 -19.29
N MET A 103 0.51 -5.79 -20.29
CA MET A 103 1.27 -4.54 -20.42
C MET A 103 1.00 -3.59 -19.25
N GLY A 104 -0.27 -3.43 -18.85
CA GLY A 104 -0.67 -2.60 -17.72
C GLY A 104 -0.04 -3.07 -16.41
N LEU A 105 -0.04 -4.39 -16.15
CA LEU A 105 0.63 -5.00 -14.99
C LEU A 105 2.14 -4.77 -15.04
N GLY A 106 2.78 -4.99 -16.19
CA GLY A 106 4.22 -4.78 -16.35
C GLY A 106 4.63 -3.32 -16.10
N VAL A 107 3.96 -2.38 -16.76
CA VAL A 107 4.20 -0.94 -16.59
C VAL A 107 3.92 -0.51 -15.15
N GLY A 108 2.81 -0.98 -14.58
CA GLY A 108 2.44 -0.66 -13.20
C GLY A 108 3.40 -1.25 -12.17
N PHE A 109 3.99 -2.41 -12.43
CA PHE A 109 5.04 -2.99 -11.60
C PHE A 109 6.33 -2.16 -11.64
N VAL A 110 6.76 -1.73 -12.83
CA VAL A 110 7.93 -0.85 -12.98
C VAL A 110 7.70 0.50 -12.29
N LEU A 111 6.53 1.12 -12.49
CA LEU A 111 6.14 2.34 -11.79
C LEU A 111 6.05 2.14 -10.28
N GLY A 112 5.58 0.97 -9.84
CA GLY A 112 5.57 0.59 -8.44
C GLY A 112 6.97 0.46 -7.82
N ILE A 113 7.95 -0.07 -8.56
CA ILE A 113 9.35 -0.12 -8.11
C ILE A 113 9.92 1.29 -7.99
N ILE A 114 9.73 2.13 -9.01
CA ILE A 114 10.23 3.51 -9.00
C ILE A 114 9.57 4.30 -7.87
N GLY A 115 8.25 4.15 -7.71
CA GLY A 115 7.49 4.75 -6.61
C GLY A 115 8.03 4.33 -5.25
N ASN A 116 8.32 3.04 -5.07
CA ASN A 116 8.94 2.52 -3.84
C ASN A 116 10.34 3.09 -3.58
N MET A 117 11.17 3.25 -4.62
CA MET A 117 12.50 3.86 -4.47
C MET A 117 12.41 5.32 -4.05
N LEU A 118 11.50 6.09 -4.65
CA LEU A 118 11.28 7.51 -4.32
C LEU A 118 10.66 7.69 -2.93
N MET A 119 9.69 6.85 -2.59
CA MET A 119 8.93 6.92 -1.34
C MET A 119 9.57 6.11 -0.21
N PHE A 120 10.74 5.51 -0.44
CA PHE A 120 11.44 4.66 0.53
C PHE A 120 11.58 5.27 1.94
N PRO A 121 12.01 6.54 2.13
CA PRO A 121 12.09 7.13 3.47
C PRO A 121 10.72 7.22 4.16
N ILE A 122 9.67 7.52 3.39
CA ILE A 122 8.30 7.57 3.90
C ILE A 122 7.82 6.17 4.27
N THR A 123 8.13 5.17 3.44
CA THR A 123 7.85 3.76 3.71
C THR A 123 8.50 3.29 5.00
N ILE A 124 9.73 3.74 5.30
CA ILE A 124 10.40 3.46 6.59
C ILE A 124 9.63 4.08 7.77
N ILE A 125 9.29 5.37 7.68
CA ILE A 125 8.57 6.09 8.74
C ILE A 125 7.21 5.44 9.00
N MET A 126 6.46 5.13 7.94
CA MET A 126 5.18 4.43 8.06
C MET A 126 5.34 3.02 8.62
N GLY A 127 6.36 2.27 8.18
CA GLY A 127 6.65 0.95 8.73
C GLY A 127 6.93 1.00 10.24
N ALA A 128 7.65 2.01 10.70
CA ALA A 128 7.87 2.24 12.13
C ALA A 128 6.59 2.65 12.87
N ALA A 129 5.74 3.49 12.27
CA ALA A 129 4.45 3.87 12.84
C ALA A 129 3.49 2.67 12.95
N ASN A 130 3.47 1.81 11.95
CA ASN A 130 2.70 0.56 11.95
C ASN A 130 3.23 -0.42 13.01
N LEU A 131 4.54 -0.50 13.19
CA LEU A 131 5.18 -1.30 14.23
C LEU A 131 4.73 -0.90 15.64
N PHE A 132 4.53 0.40 15.89
CA PHE A 132 3.95 0.88 17.15
C PHE A 132 2.57 0.27 17.42
N TRP A 133 1.71 0.19 16.39
CA TRP A 133 0.38 -0.43 16.51
C TRP A 133 0.45 -1.95 16.71
N PHE A 134 1.32 -2.64 15.97
CA PHE A 134 1.55 -4.09 16.14
C PHE A 134 2.09 -4.42 17.55
N ARG A 135 3.00 -3.60 18.08
CA ARG A 135 3.52 -3.71 19.46
C ARG A 135 2.41 -3.52 20.49
N LYS A 136 1.56 -2.50 20.33
CA LYS A 136 0.40 -2.32 21.21
C LYS A 136 -0.52 -3.54 21.21
N TYR A 137 -0.69 -4.20 20.07
CA TYR A 137 -1.46 -5.44 20.02
C TYR A 137 -0.80 -6.60 20.79
N GLN A 138 0.53 -6.75 20.72
CA GLN A 138 1.26 -7.77 21.47
C GLN A 138 1.22 -7.56 22.99
N MET A 139 1.10 -6.33 23.47
CA MET A 139 1.14 -5.99 24.91
C MET A 139 -0.23 -6.05 25.61
N VAL A 140 -1.32 -6.38 24.90
CA VAL A 140 -2.67 -6.49 25.50
C VAL A 140 -3.05 -7.96 25.78
N ASP A 141 -2.04 -8.79 26.06
CA ASP A 141 -2.21 -10.06 26.76
C ASP A 141 -1.67 -9.92 28.19
#